data_AF-A0A0M3J5I7-F1
#
_entry.id   AF-A0A0M3J5I7-F1
#
_cell.length_a   1.000
_cell.length_b   1.000
_cell.length_c   1.000
_cell.angle_alpha   90.00
_cell.angle_beta   90.00
_cell.angle_gamma   90.00
#
_symmetry.space_group_name_H-M   'P 1'
#
loop_
_entity.id
_entity.type
_entity.pdbx_description
1 polymer ?
#
loop_
_entity_poly.entity_id
_entity_poly.type
_entity_poly.pdbx_seq_one_letter_code
_entity_poly.pdbx_strand_id
1 'polypeptide(L)'
;MIKLLQPLAMGRLIRYFRFDKPLSMQEAYMALIALSLVSVLIPLIHHPYFYELQKKGLELKVAACGMIMQKGLQLSSSALHKTTVGHIVTLMSTDVAKFDMMFIFVHYLWLSPLILVSYTVMLWREIGFSSVVGFGALIVLVPIQGYFSRMMGRCRREIAMRTDKRVSVMNEILNGIRVIKMYAWEEAFANIVDELRQ
;
A
#
# COMPACT_ATOMS: atom_id res chain seq x y z
N MET A 1 -13.81 -16.34 -3.59
CA MET A 1 -14.41 -17.51 -4.24
C MET A 1 -15.37 -17.16 -5.37
N ILE A 2 -16.36 -16.25 -5.19
CA ILE A 2 -17.29 -15.87 -6.28
C ILE A 2 -16.56 -15.34 -7.53
N LYS A 3 -15.46 -14.61 -7.36
CA LYS A 3 -14.61 -14.13 -8.47
C LYS A 3 -14.00 -15.23 -9.36
N LEU A 4 -13.91 -16.48 -8.88
CA LEU A 4 -13.43 -17.62 -9.69
C LEU A 4 -14.48 -18.09 -10.71
N LEU A 5 -15.76 -17.77 -10.50
CA LEU A 5 -16.81 -18.14 -11.44
C LEU A 5 -16.72 -17.32 -12.73
N GLN A 6 -16.18 -16.10 -12.66
CA GLN A 6 -16.05 -15.20 -13.81
C GLN A 6 -15.20 -15.79 -14.95
N PRO A 7 -13.93 -16.23 -14.72
CA PRO A 7 -13.14 -16.86 -15.77
C PRO A 7 -13.69 -18.21 -16.22
N LEU A 8 -14.42 -18.95 -15.37
CA LEU A 8 -15.08 -20.19 -15.76
C LEU A 8 -16.25 -19.94 -16.73
N ALA A 9 -17.10 -18.95 -16.43
CA ALA A 9 -18.20 -18.53 -17.29
C ALA A 9 -17.66 -17.99 -18.63
N MET A 10 -16.61 -17.17 -18.57
CA MET A 10 -15.90 -16.67 -19.75
C MET A 10 -15.29 -17.82 -20.58
N GLY A 11 -14.70 -18.83 -19.91
CA GLY A 11 -14.15 -20.01 -20.58
C GLY A 11 -15.20 -20.80 -21.36
N ARG A 12 -16.41 -20.95 -20.81
CA ARG A 12 -17.55 -21.58 -21.52
C ARG A 12 -18.00 -20.76 -22.74
N LEU A 13 -18.05 -19.44 -22.60
CA LEU A 13 -18.40 -18.55 -23.70
C LEU A 13 -17.36 -18.63 -24.83
N ILE A 14 -16.06 -18.65 -24.50
CA ILE A 14 -14.99 -18.81 -25.49
C ILE A 14 -15.10 -20.15 -26.23
N ARG A 15 -15.46 -21.24 -25.53
CA ARG A 15 -15.65 -22.55 -26.15
C ARG A 15 -16.82 -22.58 -27.14
N TYR A 16 -17.90 -21.82 -26.90
CA TYR A 16 -19.01 -21.68 -27.86
C TYR A 16 -18.55 -21.11 -29.20
N PHE A 17 -17.62 -20.15 -29.20
CA PHE A 17 -17.07 -19.55 -30.41
C PHE A 17 -15.95 -20.37 -31.08
N ARG A 18 -15.49 -21.48 -30.47
CA ARG A 18 -14.51 -22.37 -31.10
C ARG A 18 -15.22 -23.44 -31.94
N PHE A 19 -14.67 -23.69 -33.13
CA PHE A 19 -15.20 -24.67 -34.09
C PHE A 19 -15.09 -26.14 -33.64
N ASP A 20 -14.27 -26.45 -32.63
CA ASP A 20 -14.02 -27.84 -32.20
C ASP A 20 -15.20 -28.50 -31.48
N LYS A 21 -16.00 -27.74 -30.71
CA LYS A 21 -17.16 -28.22 -29.95
C LYS A 21 -18.17 -27.10 -29.72
N PRO A 22 -19.09 -26.82 -30.66
CA PRO A 22 -20.10 -25.79 -30.46
C PRO A 22 -21.02 -26.19 -29.30
N LEU A 23 -20.96 -25.44 -28.20
CA LEU A 23 -21.95 -25.57 -27.12
C LEU A 23 -23.34 -25.22 -27.65
N SER A 24 -24.38 -25.73 -27.01
CA SER A 24 -25.75 -25.33 -27.37
C SER A 24 -25.93 -23.84 -27.12
N MET A 25 -26.71 -23.17 -27.97
CA MET A 25 -27.00 -21.74 -27.84
C MET A 25 -27.62 -21.40 -26.47
N GLN A 26 -28.37 -22.34 -25.88
CA GLN A 26 -28.88 -22.22 -24.51
C GLN A 26 -27.76 -22.18 -23.46
N GLU A 27 -26.72 -23.00 -23.59
CA GLU A 27 -25.58 -23.02 -22.66
C GLU A 27 -24.76 -21.73 -22.75
N ALA A 28 -24.64 -21.16 -23.94
CA ALA A 28 -23.99 -19.86 -24.16
C ALA A 28 -24.77 -18.71 -23.48
N TYR A 29 -26.10 -18.68 -23.64
CA TYR A 29 -26.94 -17.70 -22.94
C TYR A 29 -26.88 -17.86 -21.42
N MET A 30 -26.88 -19.09 -20.91
CA MET A 30 -26.71 -19.36 -19.48
C MET A 30 -25.35 -18.88 -18.95
N ALA A 31 -24.27 -19.08 -19.72
CA ALA A 31 -22.94 -18.59 -19.36
C ALA A 31 -22.87 -17.05 -19.35
N LEU A 32 -23.53 -16.38 -20.30
CA LEU A 32 -23.62 -14.91 -20.36
C LEU A 32 -24.40 -14.34 -19.17
N ILE A 33 -25.54 -14.92 -18.83
CA ILE A 33 -26.35 -14.50 -17.68
C ILE A 33 -25.57 -14.74 -16.37
N ALA A 34 -24.90 -15.87 -16.23
CA ALA A 34 -24.04 -16.13 -15.08
C ALA A 34 -22.90 -15.11 -14.98
N LEU A 35 -22.27 -14.76 -16.10
CA LEU A 35 -21.19 -13.78 -16.15
C LEU A 35 -21.66 -12.38 -15.75
N SER A 36 -22.78 -11.92 -16.30
CA SER A 36 -23.34 -10.60 -15.98
C SER A 36 -23.80 -10.52 -14.52
N LEU A 37 -24.47 -11.57 -14.02
CA LEU A 37 -24.91 -11.66 -12.64
C LEU A 37 -23.72 -11.63 -11.66
N VAL A 38 -22.68 -12.43 -11.91
CA VAL A 38 -21.46 -12.45 -11.09
C VAL A 38 -20.79 -11.07 -11.10
N SER A 39 -20.73 -10.41 -12.26
CA SER A 39 -20.11 -9.09 -12.40
C SER A 39 -20.82 -7.99 -11.58
N VAL A 40 -22.15 -8.11 -11.39
CA VAL A 40 -22.95 -7.19 -10.56
C VAL A 40 -22.89 -7.57 -9.08
N LEU A 41 -22.94 -8.87 -8.75
CA LEU A 41 -22.93 -9.33 -7.36
C LEU A 41 -21.59 -9.05 -6.65
N ILE A 42 -20.46 -9.15 -7.36
CA ILE A 42 -19.13 -8.89 -6.79
C ILE A 42 -19.03 -7.50 -6.14
N PRO A 43 -19.29 -6.37 -6.83
CA PRO A 43 -19.20 -5.05 -6.22
C PRO A 43 -20.25 -4.84 -5.12
N LEU A 44 -21.47 -5.39 -5.29
CA LEU A 44 -22.54 -5.29 -4.29
C LEU A 44 -22.15 -5.94 -2.96
N ILE A 45 -21.38 -7.03 -2.98
CA ILE A 45 -20.88 -7.67 -1.75
C ILE A 45 -19.60 -6.98 -1.26
N HIS A 46 -18.70 -6.61 -2.19
CA HIS A 46 -17.39 -6.07 -1.85
C HIS A 46 -17.46 -4.69 -1.21
N HIS A 47 -18.30 -3.78 -1.71
CA HIS A 47 -18.34 -2.41 -1.20
C HIS A 47 -18.82 -2.32 0.26
N PRO A 48 -19.94 -2.96 0.67
CA PRO A 48 -20.36 -2.96 2.06
C PRO A 48 -19.34 -3.63 2.98
N TYR A 49 -18.76 -4.77 2.56
CA TYR A 49 -17.70 -5.43 3.32
C TYR A 49 -16.49 -4.51 3.54
N PHE A 50 -16.01 -3.88 2.46
CA PHE A 50 -14.87 -2.98 2.52
C PHE A 50 -15.15 -1.76 3.40
N TYR A 51 -16.36 -1.19 3.30
CA TYR A 51 -16.81 -0.08 4.14
C TYR A 51 -16.80 -0.45 5.63
N GLU A 52 -17.33 -1.62 6.01
CA GLU A 52 -17.31 -2.07 7.42
C GLU A 52 -15.88 -2.26 7.93
N LEU A 53 -14.97 -2.80 7.11
CA LEU A 53 -13.56 -2.92 7.49
C LEU A 53 -12.89 -1.55 7.73
N GLN A 54 -13.14 -0.58 6.85
CA GLN A 54 -12.62 0.79 7.02
C GLN A 54 -13.21 1.46 8.26
N LYS A 55 -14.52 1.29 8.49
CA LYS A 55 -15.19 1.81 9.67
C LYS A 55 -14.56 1.27 10.96
N LYS A 56 -14.25 -0.03 11.01
CA LYS A 56 -13.53 -0.63 12.15
C LYS A 56 -12.10 -0.12 12.29
N GLY A 57 -11.39 0.13 11.18
CA GLY A 57 -10.10 0.80 11.19
C GLY A 57 -10.16 2.21 11.80
N LEU A 58 -11.18 2.98 11.43
CA LEU A 58 -11.41 4.32 11.95
C LEU A 58 -11.79 4.32 13.43
N GLU A 59 -12.71 3.44 13.86
CA GLU A 59 -13.08 3.27 15.28
C GLU A 59 -11.83 2.96 16.13
N LEU A 60 -10.98 2.04 15.68
CA LEU A 60 -9.72 1.71 16.36
C LEU A 60 -8.75 2.90 16.40
N LYS A 61 -8.59 3.63 15.29
CA LYS A 61 -7.75 4.83 15.20
C LYS A 61 -8.19 5.88 16.22
N VAL A 62 -9.49 6.18 16.29
CA VAL A 62 -10.05 7.17 17.23
C VAL A 62 -9.84 6.72 18.67
N ALA A 63 -10.12 5.45 18.99
CA ALA A 63 -9.90 4.90 20.32
C ALA A 63 -8.42 4.96 20.74
N ALA A 64 -7.50 4.59 19.86
CA ALA A 64 -6.06 4.65 20.11
C ALA A 64 -5.57 6.09 20.33
N CYS A 65 -6.02 7.04 19.49
CA CYS A 65 -5.74 8.47 19.68
C CYS A 65 -6.23 8.97 21.04
N GLY A 66 -7.46 8.59 21.45
CA GLY A 66 -8.02 8.96 22.75
C GLY A 66 -7.20 8.41 23.92
N MET A 67 -6.84 7.13 23.88
CA MET A 67 -6.01 6.49 24.92
C MET A 67 -4.62 7.13 25.02
N ILE A 68 -3.97 7.42 23.88
CA ILE A 68 -2.66 8.06 23.84
C ILE A 68 -2.73 9.47 24.42
N MET A 69 -3.74 10.26 24.05
CA MET A 69 -3.91 11.61 24.58
C MET A 69 -4.17 11.58 26.09
N GLN A 70 -5.08 10.73 26.56
CA GLN A 70 -5.37 10.58 27.99
C GLN A 70 -4.11 10.18 28.78
N LYS A 71 -3.31 9.26 28.24
CA LYS A 71 -2.06 8.86 28.87
C LYS A 71 -1.03 10.00 28.85
N GLY A 72 -0.92 10.73 27.74
CA GLY A 72 -0.03 11.87 27.56
C GLY A 72 -0.27 12.96 28.60
N LEU A 73 -1.53 13.25 28.93
CA LEU A 73 -1.92 14.22 29.96
C LEU A 73 -1.58 13.79 31.40
N GLN A 74 -1.34 12.49 31.63
CA GLN A 74 -1.02 11.92 32.95
C GLN A 74 0.47 11.59 33.11
N LEU A 75 1.31 11.95 32.14
CA LEU A 75 2.76 11.68 32.22
C LEU A 75 3.42 12.56 33.27
N SER A 76 4.31 11.97 34.07
CA SER A 76 5.16 12.72 34.99
C SER A 76 6.18 13.57 34.21
N SER A 77 6.67 14.65 34.83
CA SER A 77 7.67 15.54 34.22
C SER A 77 8.92 14.78 33.73
N SER A 78 9.41 13.79 34.50
CA SER A 78 10.54 12.94 34.09
C SER A 78 10.24 12.07 32.86
N ALA A 79 9.00 11.62 32.68
CA ALA A 79 8.58 10.86 31.51
C ALA A 79 8.33 11.76 30.29
N LEU A 80 7.84 12.99 30.51
CA LEU A 80 7.67 13.99 29.45
C LEU A 80 9.02 14.43 28.85
N HIS A 81 10.09 14.46 29.65
CA HIS A 81 11.44 14.71 29.15
C HIS A 81 11.95 13.61 28.20
N LYS A 82 11.47 12.36 28.35
CA LYS A 82 11.80 11.24 27.45
C LYS A 82 10.87 11.15 26.24
N THR A 83 9.61 11.52 26.41
CA THR A 83 8.55 11.47 25.39
C THR A 83 7.94 12.85 25.23
N THR A 84 8.54 13.66 24.35
CA THR A 84 8.09 15.03 24.09
C THR A 84 6.70 15.05 23.46
N VAL A 85 6.00 16.18 23.60
CA VAL A 85 4.70 16.42 22.94
C VAL A 85 4.79 16.20 21.42
N GLY A 86 5.91 16.61 20.81
CA GLY A 86 6.18 16.38 19.39
C GLY A 86 6.18 14.88 19.03
N HIS A 87 6.83 14.04 19.85
CA HIS A 87 6.82 12.59 19.63
C HIS A 87 5.42 11.99 19.72
N ILE A 88 4.57 12.47 20.64
CA ILE A 88 3.18 12.00 20.78
C ILE A 88 2.37 12.38 19.54
N VAL A 89 2.51 13.62 19.05
CA VAL A 89 1.84 14.08 17.82
C VAL A 89 2.30 13.30 16.60
N THR A 90 3.61 13.04 16.48
CA THR A 90 4.15 12.16 15.42
C THR A 90 3.53 10.77 15.52
N LEU A 91 3.58 10.12 16.69
CA LEU A 91 3.01 8.79 16.89
C LEU A 91 1.54 8.69 16.45
N MET A 92 0.72 9.68 16.81
CA MET A 92 -0.69 9.75 16.41
C MET A 92 -0.88 9.99 14.91
N SER A 93 -0.05 10.83 14.30
CA SER A 93 -0.18 11.22 12.88
C SER A 93 0.45 10.22 11.92
N THR A 94 1.47 9.46 12.34
CA THR A 94 2.17 8.48 11.50
C THR A 94 1.74 7.05 11.77
N ASP A 95 1.79 6.61 13.02
CA ASP A 95 1.64 5.19 13.34
C ASP A 95 0.18 4.82 13.56
N VAL A 96 -0.55 5.61 14.34
CA VAL A 96 -1.98 5.40 14.56
C VAL A 96 -2.78 5.63 13.27
N ALA A 97 -2.30 6.50 12.37
CA ALA A 97 -2.90 6.69 11.06
C ALA A 97 -2.91 5.41 10.20
N LYS A 98 -1.97 4.48 10.41
CA LYS A 98 -1.92 3.20 9.68
C LYS A 98 -3.08 2.26 10.07
N PHE A 99 -3.71 2.45 11.23
CA PHE A 99 -4.81 1.61 11.69
C PHE A 99 -6.05 1.70 10.80
N ASP A 100 -6.22 2.81 10.08
CA ASP A 100 -7.32 3.01 9.12
C ASP A 100 -7.38 1.89 8.07
N MET A 101 -6.22 1.46 7.56
CA MET A 101 -6.11 0.41 6.53
C MET A 101 -5.64 -0.94 7.08
N MET A 102 -5.31 -1.03 8.37
CA MET A 102 -4.72 -2.23 8.98
C MET A 102 -5.60 -3.47 8.79
N PHE A 103 -6.90 -3.36 9.08
CA PHE A 103 -7.81 -4.50 8.97
C PHE A 103 -7.93 -5.04 7.54
N ILE A 104 -7.84 -4.17 6.54
CA ILE A 104 -7.83 -4.55 5.14
C ILE A 104 -6.59 -5.40 4.84
N PHE A 105 -5.40 -4.92 5.19
CA PHE A 105 -4.16 -5.65 4.94
C PHE A 105 -4.09 -6.99 5.70
N VAL A 106 -4.58 -7.03 6.94
CA VAL A 106 -4.65 -8.27 7.72
C VAL A 106 -5.57 -9.29 7.04
N HIS A 107 -6.73 -8.87 6.52
CA HIS A 107 -7.61 -9.77 5.79
C HIS A 107 -6.98 -10.29 4.49
N TYR A 108 -6.27 -9.43 3.76
CA TYR A 108 -5.57 -9.84 2.56
C TYR A 108 -4.41 -10.81 2.82
N LEU A 109 -3.79 -10.78 4.00
CA LEU A 109 -2.65 -11.62 4.33
C LEU A 109 -2.97 -13.12 4.22
N TRP A 110 -4.15 -13.54 4.69
CA TRP A 110 -4.59 -14.94 4.62
C TRP A 110 -5.48 -15.23 3.41
N LEU A 111 -6.25 -14.25 2.92
CA LEU A 111 -7.07 -14.42 1.72
C LEU A 111 -6.22 -14.55 0.45
N SER A 112 -5.11 -13.81 0.34
CA SER A 112 -4.28 -13.80 -0.87
C SER A 112 -3.68 -15.18 -1.20
N PRO A 113 -3.07 -15.93 -0.26
CA PRO A 113 -2.60 -17.30 -0.52
C PRO A 113 -3.74 -18.25 -0.93
N LEU A 114 -4.90 -18.17 -0.25
CA LEU A 114 -6.06 -19.00 -0.59
C LEU A 114 -6.56 -18.73 -2.01
N ILE A 115 -6.62 -17.45 -2.38
CA ILE A 115 -7.00 -17.02 -3.73
C ILE A 115 -5.98 -17.55 -4.74
N LEU A 116 -4.68 -17.36 -4.49
CA LEU A 116 -3.60 -17.83 -5.37
C LEU A 116 -3.70 -19.34 -5.63
N VAL A 117 -3.86 -20.15 -4.58
CA VAL A 117 -4.03 -21.61 -4.68
C VAL A 117 -5.27 -21.94 -5.49
N SER A 118 -6.40 -21.29 -5.23
CA SER A 118 -7.66 -21.56 -5.94
C SER A 118 -7.56 -21.28 -7.46
N TYR A 119 -6.94 -20.17 -7.86
CA TYR A 119 -6.69 -19.86 -9.27
C TYR A 119 -5.69 -20.82 -9.91
N THR A 120 -4.66 -21.22 -9.17
CA THR A 120 -3.65 -22.19 -9.64
C THR A 120 -4.30 -23.54 -9.93
N VAL A 121 -5.14 -24.06 -9.02
CA VAL A 121 -5.86 -25.33 -9.21
C VAL A 121 -6.84 -25.23 -10.38
N MET A 122 -7.54 -24.10 -10.52
CA MET A 122 -8.46 -23.89 -11.64
C MET A 122 -7.72 -23.93 -12.99
N LEU A 123 -6.63 -23.18 -13.12
CA LEU A 123 -5.85 -23.13 -14.36
C LEU A 123 -5.17 -24.46 -14.65
N TRP A 124 -4.66 -25.17 -13.63
CA TRP A 124 -4.10 -26.50 -13.81
C TRP A 124 -5.08 -27.48 -14.46
N ARG A 125 -6.38 -27.39 -14.14
CA ARG A 125 -7.40 -28.23 -14.78
C ARG A 125 -7.63 -27.91 -16.26
N GLU A 126 -7.38 -26.67 -16.69
CA GLU A 126 -7.66 -26.20 -18.05
C GLU A 126 -6.45 -26.36 -19.00
N ILE A 127 -5.23 -26.09 -18.51
CA ILE A 127 -4.00 -26.04 -19.33
C ILE A 127 -2.83 -26.86 -18.72
N GLY A 128 -3.08 -27.60 -17.63
CA GLY A 128 -2.10 -28.53 -17.06
C GLY A 128 -0.87 -27.83 -16.47
N PHE A 129 0.29 -28.49 -16.62
CA PHE A 129 1.57 -28.09 -16.03
C PHE A 129 2.02 -26.67 -16.41
N SER A 130 1.67 -26.21 -17.62
CA SER A 130 1.96 -24.86 -18.10
C SER A 130 1.46 -23.76 -17.15
N SER A 131 0.40 -24.03 -16.38
CA SER A 131 -0.12 -23.10 -15.37
C SER A 131 0.87 -22.82 -14.24
N VAL A 132 1.55 -23.87 -13.76
CA VAL A 132 2.51 -23.75 -12.65
C VAL A 132 3.74 -22.96 -13.07
N VAL A 133 4.16 -23.07 -14.34
CA VAL A 133 5.24 -22.23 -14.89
C VAL A 133 4.86 -20.75 -14.84
N GLY A 134 3.63 -20.40 -15.23
CA GLY A 134 3.12 -19.02 -15.17
C GLY A 134 3.06 -18.47 -13.75
N PHE A 135 2.53 -19.23 -12.79
CA PHE A 135 2.54 -18.82 -11.37
C PHE A 135 3.94 -18.79 -10.77
N GLY A 136 4.83 -19.69 -11.18
CA GLY A 136 6.24 -19.67 -10.80
C GLY A 136 6.93 -18.37 -11.23
N ALA A 137 6.68 -17.89 -12.44
CA ALA A 137 7.16 -16.59 -12.90
C ALA A 137 6.63 -15.44 -12.04
N LEU A 138 5.34 -15.46 -11.65
CA LEU A 138 4.77 -14.47 -10.73
C LEU A 138 5.44 -14.51 -9.35
N ILE A 139 5.75 -15.69 -8.82
CA ILE A 139 6.47 -15.84 -7.55
C ILE A 139 7.88 -15.28 -7.65
N VAL A 140 8.58 -15.49 -8.78
CA VAL A 140 9.92 -14.91 -9.03
C VAL A 140 9.87 -13.38 -9.16
N LEU A 141 8.76 -12.81 -9.62
CA LEU A 141 8.59 -11.35 -9.62
C LEU A 141 8.52 -10.74 -8.21
N VAL A 142 8.06 -11.48 -7.20
CA VAL A 142 7.98 -11.00 -5.80
C VAL A 142 9.35 -10.58 -5.24
N PRO A 143 10.41 -11.41 -5.24
CA PRO A 143 11.73 -10.98 -4.76
C PRO A 143 12.33 -9.88 -5.63
N ILE A 144 12.06 -9.84 -6.94
CA ILE A 144 12.50 -8.75 -7.82
C ILE A 144 11.87 -7.43 -7.38
N GLN A 145 10.54 -7.39 -7.19
CA GLN A 145 9.84 -6.23 -6.65
C GLN A 145 10.38 -5.84 -5.27
N GLY A 146 10.69 -6.82 -4.42
CA GLY A 146 11.33 -6.61 -3.12
C GLY A 146 12.71 -5.95 -3.24
N TYR A 147 13.54 -6.38 -4.19
CA TYR A 147 14.84 -5.78 -4.47
C TYR A 147 14.71 -4.33 -4.92
N PHE A 148 13.85 -4.05 -5.91
CA PHE A 148 13.58 -2.68 -6.35
C PHE A 148 13.05 -1.81 -5.22
N SER A 149 12.17 -2.36 -4.37
CA SER A 149 11.64 -1.64 -3.20
C SER A 149 12.73 -1.27 -2.20
N ARG A 150 13.69 -2.17 -1.93
CA ARG A 150 14.85 -1.87 -1.08
C ARG A 150 15.76 -0.82 -1.70
N MET A 151 16.01 -0.90 -3.00
CA MET A 151 16.82 0.08 -3.72
C MET A 151 16.18 1.48 -3.69
N MET A 152 14.88 1.57 -3.97
CA MET A 152 14.11 2.81 -3.82
C MET A 152 14.15 3.34 -2.37
N GLY A 153 14.05 2.45 -1.38
CA GLY A 153 14.18 2.82 0.03
C GLY A 153 15.55 3.42 0.37
N ARG A 154 16.64 2.87 -0.16
CA ARG A 154 17.99 3.42 0.00
C ARG A 154 18.12 4.80 -0.64
N CYS A 155 17.67 4.95 -1.89
CA CYS A 155 17.69 6.23 -2.60
C CYS A 155 16.89 7.30 -1.86
N ARG A 156 15.66 6.97 -1.43
CA ARG A 156 14.83 7.88 -0.61
C ARG A 156 15.52 8.31 0.68
N ARG A 157 16.22 7.39 1.35
CA ARG A 157 16.98 7.70 2.57
C ARG A 157 18.14 8.65 2.28
N GLU A 158 18.87 8.44 1.19
CA GLU A 158 19.97 9.33 0.81
C GLU A 158 19.48 10.74 0.46
N ILE A 159 18.40 10.83 -0.32
CA ILE A 159 17.73 12.09 -0.64
C ILE A 159 17.27 12.81 0.64
N ALA A 160 16.68 12.08 1.58
CA ALA A 160 16.27 12.63 2.87
C ALA A 160 17.46 13.21 3.65
N MET A 161 18.58 12.46 3.76
CA MET A 161 19.79 12.94 4.45
C MET A 161 20.39 14.21 3.80
N ARG A 162 20.45 14.27 2.46
CA ARG A 162 20.91 15.48 1.76
C ARG A 162 19.99 16.66 2.00
N THR A 163 18.68 16.42 1.94
CA THR A 163 17.66 17.44 2.19
C THR A 163 17.75 17.98 3.62
N ASP A 164 17.90 17.11 4.61
CA ASP A 164 18.04 17.49 6.03
C ASP A 164 19.29 18.35 6.25
N LYS A 165 20.44 17.96 5.65
CA LYS A 165 21.67 18.76 5.73
C LYS A 165 21.48 20.16 5.14
N ARG A 166 20.86 20.26 3.96
CA ARG A 166 20.55 21.55 3.32
C ARG A 166 19.66 22.42 4.21
N VAL A 167 18.60 21.85 4.78
CA VAL A 167 17.69 22.58 5.67
C VAL A 167 18.39 23.05 6.94
N SER A 168 19.28 22.23 7.52
CA SER A 168 20.08 22.61 8.69
C SER A 168 20.98 23.82 8.41
N VAL A 169 21.77 23.77 7.32
CA VAL A 169 22.67 24.87 6.93
C VAL A 169 21.89 26.14 6.63
N MET A 170 20.76 26.04 5.93
CA MET A 170 19.87 27.19 5.70
C MET A 170 19.38 27.80 7.02
N ASN A 171 19.06 27.00 8.03
CA ASN A 171 18.67 27.49 9.35
C ASN A 171 19.81 28.24 10.05
N GLU A 172 21.05 27.74 9.96
CA GLU A 172 22.24 28.42 10.50
C GLU A 172 22.47 29.78 9.83
N ILE A 173 22.36 29.86 8.50
CA ILE A 173 22.46 31.10 7.73
C ILE A 173 21.40 32.11 8.17
N LEU A 174 20.14 31.67 8.32
CA LEU A 174 19.03 32.54 8.74
C LEU A 174 19.25 33.09 10.15
N ASN A 175 19.72 32.26 11.08
CA ASN A 175 20.03 32.69 12.44
C ASN A 175 21.22 33.69 12.48
N GLY A 176 22.19 33.54 11.57
CA GLY A 176 23.39 34.38 11.47
C GLY A 176 23.31 35.56 10.50
N ILE A 177 22.15 35.83 9.88
CA ILE A 177 22.05 36.68 8.68
C ILE A 177 22.60 38.11 8.86
N ARG A 178 22.45 38.70 10.06
CA ARG A 178 22.95 40.06 10.33
C ARG A 178 24.47 40.15 10.25
N VAL A 179 25.19 39.14 10.74
CA VAL A 179 26.65 39.09 10.68
C VAL A 179 27.11 38.89 9.24
N ILE A 180 26.46 37.96 8.52
CA ILE A 180 26.75 37.69 7.11
C ILE A 180 26.62 38.97 6.27
N LYS A 181 25.55 39.74 6.46
CA LYS A 181 25.34 41.03 5.79
C LYS A 181 26.37 42.09 6.20
N MET A 182 26.71 42.18 7.49
CA MET A 182 27.69 43.14 8.02
C MET A 182 29.08 42.95 7.39
N TYR A 183 29.47 41.71 7.11
CA TYR A 183 30.76 41.37 6.48
C TYR A 183 30.67 41.12 4.97
N ALA A 184 29.50 41.32 4.34
CA ALA A 184 29.24 41.05 2.93
C ALA A 184 29.61 39.63 2.47
N TRP A 185 29.43 38.61 3.33
CA TRP A 185 29.76 37.20 3.04
C TRP A 185 28.67 36.45 2.25
N GLU A 186 27.75 37.15 1.62
CA GLU A 186 26.57 36.56 0.98
C GLU A 186 26.94 35.58 -0.15
N GLU A 187 27.92 35.92 -1.00
CA GLU A 187 28.37 35.02 -2.07
C GLU A 187 29.06 33.75 -1.55
N ALA A 188 29.87 33.88 -0.49
CA ALA A 188 30.57 32.73 0.08
C ALA A 188 29.58 31.69 0.64
N PHE A 189 28.52 32.16 1.32
CA PHE A 189 27.45 31.29 1.80
C PHE A 189 26.55 30.77 0.68
N ALA A 190 26.34 31.54 -0.39
CA ALA A 190 25.60 31.06 -1.57
C ALA A 190 26.32 29.86 -2.23
N ASN A 191 27.64 29.94 -2.38
CA ASN A 191 28.45 28.85 -2.94
C ASN A 191 28.37 27.57 -2.09
N ILE A 192 28.37 27.69 -0.76
CA ILE A 192 28.21 26.55 0.16
C ILE A 192 26.84 25.85 -0.04
N VAL A 193 25.78 26.64 -0.25
CA VAL A 193 24.43 26.09 -0.48
C VAL A 193 24.33 25.43 -1.86
N ASP A 194 24.97 26.00 -2.89
CA ASP A 194 25.00 25.42 -4.23
C ASP A 194 25.79 24.11 -4.27
N GLU A 195 26.88 23.99 -3.52
CA GLU A 195 27.62 22.73 -3.37
C GLU A 195 26.77 21.63 -2.71
N LEU A 196 25.95 21.99 -1.71
CA LEU A 196 25.00 21.07 -1.07
C LEU A 196 23.82 20.66 -1.95
N ARG A 197 23.60 21.36 -3.07
CA ARG A 197 22.49 21.08 -4.01
C ARG A 197 22.85 20.00 -5.03
N GLN A 198 24.14 19.78 -5.31
CA GLN A 198 24.65 18.76 -6.25
C GLN A 198 24.69 17.35 -5.62
#